data_AF-A0A969ID25-F1
#
_entry.id   AF-A0A969ID25-F1
#
_cell.length_a   1.000
_cell.length_b   1.000
_cell.length_c   1.000
_cell.angle_alpha   90.00
_cell.angle_beta   90.00
_cell.angle_gamma   90.00
#
_symmetry.space_group_name_H-M   'P 1'
#
loop_
_entity.id
_entity.type
_entity.pdbx_description
1 polymer ?
#
loop_
_entity_poly.entity_id
_entity_poly.type
_entity_poly.pdbx_seq_one_letter_code
_entity_poly.pdbx_strand_id
1 'polypeptide(L)'
;MHKSIFVAREKGDEKEIKELEKEIVFRQREYKSVSIDFMTMKPGYFNSGCCCFNDGDITGIEIADNCIHLIKWKQGKDSPERKVLEEAGMEEITGLLS
;
A
#
# COMPACT_ATOMS: atom_id res chain seq x y z
N MET A 1 0.99 7.71 -10.37
CA MET A 1 0.00 8.79 -10.60
C MET A 1 0.74 10.12 -10.80
N HIS A 2 1.38 10.33 -11.97
CA HIS A 2 2.16 11.56 -12.28
C HIS A 2 1.80 12.18 -13.64
N LYS A 3 0.78 11.67 -14.33
CA LYS A 3 0.46 12.08 -15.71
C LYS A 3 0.02 13.55 -15.83
N SER A 4 -0.51 14.16 -14.77
CA SER A 4 -1.16 15.49 -14.86
C SER A 4 -0.19 16.67 -14.98
N ILE A 5 0.91 16.71 -14.21
CA ILE A 5 1.85 17.86 -14.23
C ILE A 5 2.68 17.92 -15.51
N PHE A 6 3.01 16.76 -16.10
CA PHE A 6 3.73 16.70 -17.38
C PHE A 6 2.88 17.28 -18.51
N VAL A 7 1.58 16.97 -18.53
CA VAL A 7 0.63 17.53 -19.51
C VAL A 7 0.45 19.04 -19.33
N ALA A 8 0.38 19.54 -18.09
CA ALA A 8 0.30 20.98 -17.82
C ALA A 8 1.56 21.73 -18.26
N ARG A 9 2.74 21.13 -18.07
CA ARG A 9 4.04 21.66 -18.53
C ARG A 9 4.14 21.71 -20.06
N GLU A 10 3.64 20.70 -20.77
CA GLU A 10 3.63 20.72 -22.24
C GLU A 10 2.66 21.76 -22.81
N LYS A 11 1.57 22.07 -22.11
CA LYS A 11 0.60 23.10 -22.51
C LYS A 11 1.00 24.54 -22.12
N GLY A 12 2.05 24.70 -21.31
CA GLY A 12 2.52 26.01 -20.85
C GLY A 12 1.54 26.75 -19.92
N ASP A 13 0.62 26.03 -19.27
CA ASP A 13 -0.33 26.65 -18.34
C ASP A 13 0.34 26.88 -16.97
N GLU A 14 0.98 28.04 -16.83
CA GLU A 14 1.72 28.43 -15.61
C GLU A 14 0.86 28.40 -14.34
N LYS A 15 -0.46 28.64 -14.46
CA LYS A 15 -1.37 28.66 -13.33
C LYS A 15 -1.64 27.24 -12.85
N GLU A 16 -1.92 26.32 -13.77
CA GLU A 16 -2.17 24.92 -13.46
C GLU A 16 -0.90 24.23 -12.93
N ILE A 17 0.27 24.54 -13.49
CA ILE A 17 1.57 24.04 -13.00
C ILE A 17 1.79 24.46 -11.53
N LYS A 18 1.58 25.74 -11.21
CA LYS A 18 1.84 26.27 -9.86
C LYS A 18 0.91 25.68 -8.80
N GLU A 19 -0.34 25.42 -9.15
CA GLU A 19 -1.28 24.75 -8.24
C GLU A 19 -0.94 23.27 -8.04
N LEU A 20 -0.59 22.55 -9.12
CA LEU A 20 -0.17 21.15 -9.03
C LEU A 20 1.14 20.98 -8.22
N GLU A 21 2.09 21.91 -8.35
CA GLU A 21 3.34 21.88 -7.57
C GLU A 21 3.10 22.10 -6.07
N LYS A 22 2.19 23.03 -5.70
CA LYS A 22 1.79 23.20 -4.30
C LYS A 22 1.16 21.92 -3.74
N GLU A 23 0.31 21.27 -4.52
CA GLU A 23 -0.34 20.03 -4.10
C GLU A 23 0.67 18.88 -3.93
N ILE A 24 1.67 18.76 -4.81
CA ILE A 24 2.76 17.79 -4.70
C ILE A 24 3.54 18.02 -3.41
N VAL A 25 3.94 19.26 -3.12
CA VAL A 25 4.70 19.59 -1.90
C VAL A 25 3.86 19.33 -0.64
N PHE A 26 2.57 19.67 -0.67
CA PHE A 26 1.64 19.40 0.44
C PHE A 26 1.53 17.90 0.72
N ARG A 27 1.25 17.09 -0.31
CA ARG A 27 1.14 15.63 -0.18
C ARG A 27 2.46 14.99 0.29
N GLN A 28 3.61 15.48 -0.18
CA GLN A 28 4.92 14.98 0.29
C GLN A 28 5.17 15.22 1.78
N ARG A 29 4.62 16.30 2.36
CA ARG A 29 4.71 16.56 3.81
C ARG A 29 3.82 15.61 4.61
N GLU A 30 2.60 15.36 4.14
CA GLU A 30 1.70 14.35 4.73
C GLU A 30 2.30 12.94 4.68
N TYR A 31 3.00 12.57 3.61
CA TYR A 31 3.69 11.27 3.56
C TYR A 31 4.86 11.17 4.56
N LYS A 32 5.51 12.29 4.91
CA LYS A 32 6.55 12.29 5.95
C LYS A 32 5.99 12.16 7.36
N SER A 33 4.82 12.71 7.66
CA SER A 33 4.19 12.52 8.98
C SER A 33 3.75 11.07 9.19
N VAL A 34 3.29 10.37 8.14
CA VAL A 34 2.99 8.92 8.18
C VAL A 34 4.20 8.09 8.65
N SER A 35 5.43 8.48 8.28
CA SER A 35 6.64 7.72 8.66
C SER A 35 6.92 7.71 10.18
N ILE A 36 6.42 8.70 10.92
CA ILE A 36 6.56 8.79 12.37
C ILE A 36 5.51 7.91 13.06
N ASP A 37 4.30 7.83 12.51
CA ASP A 37 3.24 6.97 13.02
C ASP A 37 3.56 5.47 12.83
N PHE A 38 4.36 5.11 11.82
CA PHE A 38 4.87 3.74 11.67
C PHE A 38 5.69 3.26 12.88
N MET A 39 6.37 4.17 13.58
CA MET A 39 7.19 3.84 14.76
C MET A 39 6.37 3.74 16.06
N THR A 40 5.11 4.20 16.05
CA THR A 40 4.18 4.17 17.19
C THR A 40 2.96 3.28 16.95
N MET A 41 2.86 2.67 15.77
CA MET A 41 1.77 1.79 15.40
C MET A 41 1.71 0.57 16.32
N LYS A 42 0.52 0.34 16.87
CA LYS A 42 0.22 -0.91 17.59
C LYS A 42 0.46 -2.10 16.64
N PRO A 43 0.90 -3.26 17.14
CA PRO A 43 1.23 -4.46 16.34
C PRO A 43 0.08 -5.04 15.51
N GLY A 44 -1.10 -4.42 15.49
CA GLY A 44 -2.25 -4.77 14.67
C GLY A 44 -2.56 -3.81 13.52
N TYR A 45 -1.71 -2.80 13.23
CA TYR A 45 -1.90 -2.01 12.01
C TYR A 45 -1.34 -2.76 10.81
N PHE A 46 -2.23 -3.28 9.98
CA PHE A 46 -1.89 -4.01 8.78
C PHE A 46 -2.49 -3.30 7.57
N ASN A 47 -1.63 -2.81 6.67
CA ASN A 47 -2.07 -2.29 5.39
C ASN A 47 -2.16 -3.47 4.43
N SER A 48 -3.37 -3.90 4.07
CA SER A 48 -3.61 -4.98 3.09
C SER A 48 -3.23 -4.60 1.65
N GLY A 49 -2.52 -3.48 1.46
CA GLY A 49 -2.23 -2.89 0.17
C GLY A 49 -3.41 -2.06 -0.32
N CYS A 50 -3.21 -0.76 -0.52
CA CYS A 50 -4.11 0.04 -1.35
C CYS A 50 -3.92 -0.40 -2.81
N CYS A 51 -4.77 -1.32 -3.26
CA CYS A 51 -4.81 -1.85 -4.61
C CYS A 51 -4.98 -0.74 -5.65
N CYS A 52 -3.92 -0.41 -6.38
CA CYS A 52 -3.96 0.29 -7.67
C CYS A 52 -2.83 -0.17 -8.60
N PHE A 53 -2.38 -1.42 -8.49
CA PHE A 53 -1.50 -2.01 -9.50
C PHE A 53 -2.35 -2.41 -10.71
N ASN A 54 -1.95 -1.96 -11.90
CA ASN A 54 -2.72 -2.10 -13.14
C ASN A 54 -2.62 -3.53 -13.73
N ASP A 55 -2.03 -4.46 -12.99
CA ASP A 55 -1.78 -5.86 -13.37
C ASP A 55 -2.89 -6.81 -12.91
N GLY A 56 -3.84 -6.35 -12.08
CA GLY A 56 -5.01 -7.11 -11.67
C GLY A 56 -4.75 -8.12 -10.55
N ASP A 57 -3.54 -8.12 -9.98
CA ASP A 57 -3.20 -8.96 -8.84
C ASP A 57 -3.85 -8.40 -7.56
N ILE A 58 -4.35 -9.28 -6.71
CA ILE A 58 -4.98 -8.94 -5.44
C ILE A 58 -4.06 -9.40 -4.32
N THR A 59 -3.79 -8.52 -3.37
CA THR A 59 -3.12 -8.89 -2.11
C THR A 59 -4.11 -8.71 -0.96
N GLY A 60 -4.05 -9.57 0.03
CA GLY A 60 -4.94 -9.51 1.18
C GLY A 60 -4.41 -10.32 2.35
N ILE A 61 -5.08 -10.15 3.48
CA ILE A 61 -4.74 -10.86 4.72
C ILE A 61 -5.70 -12.03 4.86
N GLU A 62 -5.16 -13.20 5.14
CA GLU A 62 -5.92 -14.38 5.52
C GLU A 62 -5.66 -14.70 6.99
N ILE A 63 -6.71 -15.01 7.75
CA ILE A 63 -6.60 -15.43 9.14
C ILE A 63 -7.22 -16.82 9.22
N ALA A 64 -6.36 -17.83 9.35
CA ALA A 64 -6.73 -19.24 9.38
C ALA A 64 -5.70 -20.02 10.21
N ASP A 65 -6.11 -21.15 10.77
CA ASP A 65 -5.20 -22.09 11.44
C ASP A 65 -4.29 -21.48 12.53
N ASN A 66 -4.82 -20.50 13.28
CA ASN A 66 -4.08 -19.76 14.32
C ASN A 66 -2.87 -18.95 13.79
N CYS A 67 -2.89 -18.61 12.51
CA CYS A 67 -1.90 -17.79 11.82
C CYS A 67 -2.55 -16.62 11.10
N ILE A 68 -1.75 -15.60 10.80
CA ILE A 68 -2.06 -14.52 9.88
C ILE A 68 -1.13 -14.65 8.67
N HIS A 69 -1.70 -14.67 7.47
CA HIS A 69 -0.97 -14.75 6.21
C HIS A 69 -1.15 -13.49 5.38
N LEU A 70 -0.07 -13.03 4.76
CA LEU A 70 -0.15 -12.12 3.63
C LEU A 70 -0.24 -12.95 2.35
N ILE A 71 -1.37 -12.88 1.66
CA ILE A 71 -1.64 -13.68 0.47
C ILE A 71 -1.69 -12.79 -0.76
N LYS A 72 -1.05 -13.27 -1.85
CA LYS A 72 -1.20 -12.72 -3.19
C LYS A 72 -1.98 -13.70 -4.06
N TRP A 73 -3.09 -13.22 -4.63
CA TRP A 73 -3.82 -13.89 -5.70
C TRP A 73 -3.46 -13.25 -7.03
N LYS A 74 -3.06 -14.08 -7.99
CA LYS A 74 -2.77 -13.66 -9.36
C LYS A 74 -3.56 -14.50 -10.35
N GLN A 75 -3.85 -13.96 -11.53
CA GLN A 75 -4.45 -14.77 -12.59
C GLN A 75 -3.40 -15.75 -13.16
N GLY A 76 -3.57 -17.04 -12.91
CA GLY A 76 -2.81 -18.10 -13.56
C GLY A 76 -3.34 -18.41 -14.96
N LYS A 77 -2.72 -19.38 -15.65
CA LYS A 77 -3.11 -19.78 -17.02
C LYS A 77 -4.56 -20.23 -17.11
N ASP A 78 -5.02 -21.03 -16.15
CA ASP A 78 -6.35 -21.66 -16.17
C ASP A 78 -7.23 -21.23 -14.98
N SER A 79 -6.63 -20.80 -13.86
CA SER A 79 -7.33 -20.37 -12.65
C SER A 79 -6.53 -19.34 -11.85
N PRO A 80 -7.17 -18.57 -10.95
CA PRO A 80 -6.45 -17.76 -9.97
C PRO A 80 -5.51 -18.63 -9.12
N GLU A 81 -4.26 -18.18 -8.96
CA GLU A 81 -3.23 -18.82 -8.14
C GLU A 81 -3.07 -18.06 -6.83
N ARG A 82 -3.23 -18.79 -5.71
CA ARG A 82 -2.99 -18.28 -4.35
C ARG A 82 -1.51 -18.51 -3.98
N LYS A 83 -0.83 -17.46 -3.51
CA LYS A 83 0.55 -17.53 -3.02
C LYS A 83 0.69 -16.86 -1.66
N VAL A 84 1.25 -17.56 -0.68
CA VAL A 84 1.65 -16.96 0.60
C VAL A 84 2.93 -16.14 0.38
N LEU A 85 2.89 -14.89 0.80
CA LEU A 85 4.04 -13.98 0.80
C LEU A 85 4.73 -13.97 2.15
N GLU A 86 3.95 -13.90 3.23
CA GLU A 86 4.41 -13.91 4.62
C GLU A 86 3.40 -14.67 5.50
N GLU A 87 3.88 -15.21 6.62
CA GLU A 87 3.10 -15.93 7.62
C GLU A 87 3.61 -15.58 9.02
N ALA A 88 2.70 -15.37 9.97
CA ALA A 88 3.03 -15.20 11.37
C ALA A 88 2.00 -15.89 12.26
N GLY A 89 2.47 -16.56 13.31
CA GLY A 89 1.59 -17.19 14.30
C GLY A 89 0.91 -16.15 15.18
N MET A 90 -0.33 -16.40 15.60
CA MET A 90 -1.06 -15.48 16.48
C MET A 90 -0.32 -15.21 17.80
N GLU A 91 0.41 -16.19 18.34
CA GLU A 91 1.23 -16.06 19.56
C GLU A 91 2.38 -15.06 19.39
N GLU A 92 3.05 -15.09 18.23
CA GLU A 92 4.13 -14.16 17.89
C GLU A 92 3.62 -12.72 17.78
N ILE A 93 2.47 -12.53 17.12
CA ILE A 93 1.88 -11.21 16.89
C ILE A 93 1.33 -10.59 18.19
N THR A 94 0.77 -11.41 19.06
CA THR A 94 0.18 -10.95 20.33
C THR A 94 1.22 -10.71 21.41
N GLY A 95 2.47 -11.10 21.19
CA GLY A 95 3.54 -11.02 22.18
C GLY A 95 3.31 -11.91 23.41
N LEU A 96 2.34 -12.84 23.32
CA LEU A 96 2.10 -13.88 24.31
C LEU A 96 3.06 -15.04 24.05
N LEU A 97 4.37 -14.77 24.14
CA LEU A 97 5.35 -15.82 24.36
C LEU A 97 5.28 -16.17 25.85
N SER A 98 4.58 -17.27 26.17
CA SER A 98 4.57 -17.90 27.50
C SER A 98 5.89 -18.60 27.79
#